data_AF-A0A932G4R4-F1
#
_entry.id   AF-A0A932G4R4-F1
#
_cell.length_a   1.000
_cell.length_b   1.000
_cell.length_c   1.000
_cell.angle_alpha   90.00
_cell.angle_beta   90.00
_cell.angle_gamma   90.00
#
_symmetry.space_group_name_H-M   'P 1'
#
loop_
_entity.id
_entity.type
_entity.pdbx_description
1 polymer ?
#
loop_
_entity_poly.entity_id
_entity_poly.type
_entity_poly.pdbx_seq_one_letter_code
_entity_poly.pdbx_strand_id
1 'polypeptide(L)' 'MPVAARHQGATVVEINPDETPVSDWARFVLRAPSGQILPRLLRATWPLEETRNESGLLGL' A
#
# COMPACT_ATOMS: atom_id res chain seq x y z
N MET A 1 4.49 4.29 -17.30
CA MET A 1 3.44 5.32 -17.40
C MET A 1 2.11 4.75 -16.89
N PRO A 2 1.41 5.38 -15.93
CA PRO A 2 0.16 4.87 -15.34
C PRO A 2 -0.93 4.50 -16.35
N VAL A 3 -1.05 5.30 -17.42
CA VAL A 3 -1.96 5.04 -18.55
C VAL A 3 -1.68 3.69 -19.20
N ALA A 4 -0.41 3.34 -19.44
CA ALA A 4 -0.02 2.05 -20.01
C ALA A 4 -0.38 0.87 -19.08
N ALA A 5 -0.23 1.03 -17.76
CA ALA A 5 -0.60 0.00 -16.79
C ALA A 5 -2.11 -0.25 -16.79
N ARG A 6 -2.93 0.82 -16.86
CA ARG A 6 -4.40 0.69 -16.95
C ARG A 6 -4.83 0.00 -18.24
N HIS A 7 -4.23 0.34 -19.38
CA HIS A 7 -4.52 -0.32 -20.66
C HIS A 7 -4.19 -1.81 -20.66
N GLN A 8 -3.30 -2.27 -19.78
CA GLN A 8 -2.95 -3.67 -19.58
C GLN A 8 -3.79 -4.36 -18.48
N GLY A 9 -4.85 -3.71 -17.98
CA GLY A 9 -5.76 -4.28 -16.99
C GLY A 9 -5.29 -4.16 -15.54
N ALA A 10 -4.18 -3.47 -15.28
CA ALA A 10 -3.72 -3.26 -13.90
C ALA A 10 -4.67 -2.34 -13.12
N THR A 11 -4.78 -2.58 -11.81
CA THR A 11 -5.43 -1.64 -10.90
C THR A 11 -4.47 -0.49 -10.61
N VAL A 12 -4.81 0.71 -11.10
CA VAL A 12 -4.04 1.93 -10.84
C VAL A 12 -4.62 2.64 -9.61
N VAL A 13 -3.74 2.97 -8.66
CA VAL A 13 -4.08 3.76 -7.47
C VAL A 13 -3.20 5.01 -7.46
N GLU A 14 -3.81 6.19 -7.35
CA GLU A 14 -3.10 7.45 -7.14
C GLU A 14 -3.09 7.81 -5.66
N ILE A 15 -1.91 8.17 -5.15
CA ILE A 15 -1.73 8.71 -3.80
C ILE A 15 -0.93 10.00 -3.91
N ASN A 16 -1.63 11.12 -3.93
CA ASN A 16 -1.03 12.45 -4.06
C ASN A 16 -1.98 13.48 -3.42
N PRO A 17 -1.49 14.45 -2.64
CA PRO A 17 -2.37 15.44 -2.00
C PRO A 17 -3.13 16.27 -3.04
N ASP A 18 -2.45 16.69 -4.09
CA ASP A 18 -3.01 17.51 -5.14
C ASP A 18 -3.52 16.66 -6.31
N GLU A 19 -4.52 17.18 -7.01
CA GLU A 19 -5.02 16.61 -8.24
C GLU A 19 -3.99 16.70 -9.38
N THR A 20 -3.94 15.64 -10.19
CA THR A 20 -3.08 15.57 -11.37
C THR A 20 -3.87 15.02 -12.56
N PRO A 21 -3.40 15.22 -13.80
CA PRO A 21 -4.02 14.60 -14.97
C PRO A 21 -4.05 13.05 -14.93
N VAL A 22 -3.30 12.42 -14.02
CA VAL A 22 -3.31 10.96 -13.82
C VAL A 22 -4.56 10.50 -13.08
N SER A 23 -5.27 11.39 -12.38
CA SER A 23 -6.43 11.07 -11.55
C SER A 23 -7.57 10.47 -12.36
N ASP A 24 -7.77 10.93 -13.60
CA ASP A 24 -8.76 10.39 -14.53
C ASP A 24 -8.51 8.92 -14.92
N TRP A 25 -7.27 8.46 -14.75
CA TRP A 25 -6.83 7.11 -15.10
C TRP A 25 -6.70 6.20 -13.87
N ALA A 26 -6.81 6.72 -12.67
CA ALA A 26 -6.73 5.91 -11.46
C ALA A 26 -8.09 5.27 -11.15
N ARG A 27 -8.08 4.01 -10.72
CA ARG A 27 -9.28 3.34 -10.19
C ARG A 27 -9.63 3.86 -8.79
N PHE A 28 -8.60 4.17 -8.01
CA PHE A 28 -8.73 4.73 -6.66
C PHE A 28 -7.80 5.93 -6.54
N VAL A 29 -8.30 7.01 -5.94
CA VAL A 29 -7.55 8.24 -5.70
C VAL A 29 -7.58 8.57 -4.22
N LEU A 30 -6.42 8.65 -3.60
CA LEU A 30 -6.23 9.01 -2.19
C LEU A 30 -5.52 10.36 -2.10
N ARG A 31 -6.25 11.39 -1.70
CA ARG A 31 -5.74 12.76 -1.57
C ARG A 31 -4.98 12.95 -0.25
N ALA A 32 -3.70 12.59 -0.24
CA ALA A 32 -2.80 12.78 0.89
C ALA A 32 -1.32 12.58 0.50
N PRO A 33 -0.36 13.07 1.32
CA PRO A 33 1.06 12.77 1.13
C PRO A 33 1.33 11.26 1.18
N SER A 34 2.03 10.75 0.17
CA SER A 34 2.36 9.32 0.06
C SER A 34 3.15 8.80 1.27
N GLY A 35 4.06 9.63 1.82
CA GLY A 35 4.83 9.31 3.03
C GLY A 35 3.98 9.07 4.28
N GLN A 36 2.72 9.51 4.31
CA GLN A 36 1.79 9.24 5.41
C GLN A 36 0.88 8.04 5.15
N ILE A 37 0.43 7.88 3.90
CA ILE A 37 -0.54 6.84 3.53
C ILE A 37 0.12 5.48 3.31
N LEU A 38 1.25 5.42 2.60
CA LEU A 38 1.89 4.15 2.24
C LEU A 38 2.25 3.29 3.47
N PRO A 39 2.82 3.84 4.56
CA PRO A 39 3.09 3.05 5.75
C PRO A 39 1.82 2.47 6.42
N ARG A 40 0.70 3.20 6.34
CA ARG A 40 -0.59 2.74 6.88
C ARG A 40 -1.17 1.60 6.05
N LEU A 41 -1.11 1.72 4.72
CA LEU A 41 -1.53 0.65 3.80
C LEU A 41 -0.68 -0.61 4.00
N LEU A 42 0.63 -0.45 4.17
CA LEU A 42 1.53 -1.58 4.42
C LEU A 42 1.12 -2.33 5.70
N ARG A 43 0.95 -1.62 6.82
CA ARG A 43 0.53 -2.21 8.10
C ARG A 43 -0.86 -2.87 8.05
N ALA A 44 -1.78 -2.30 7.29
CA ALA A 44 -3.14 -2.85 7.16
C ALA A 44 -3.18 -4.12 6.29
N THR A 45 -2.25 -4.24 5.32
CA THR A 45 -2.24 -5.35 4.35
C THR A 45 -1.33 -6.50 4.82
N TRP A 46 -0.20 -6.17 5.42
CA TRP A 46 0.73 -7.11 6.04
C TRP A 46 0.92 -6.70 7.51
N PRO A 47 -0.03 -7.05 8.40
CA PRO A 47 0.22 -6.93 9.82
C PRO A 47 1.47 -7.74 10.13
N LEU A 48 2.53 -7.07 10.61
CA LEU A 48 3.72 -7.76 11.07
C LEU A 48 3.28 -8.69 12.20
N GLU A 49 3.37 -10.01 11.98
CA GLU A 49 3.29 -10.93 13.10
C GLU A 49 4.51 -10.63 13.97
N GLU A 50 4.28 -10.11 15.19
CA GLU A 50 5.32 -10.09 16.20
C GLU A 50 5.84 -11.51 16.34
N THR A 51 7.12 -11.71 15.98
CA THR A 51 7.80 -12.99 16.07
C THR A 51 7.46 -13.63 17.40
N ARG A 52 6.68 -14.72 17.36
CA ARG A 52 6.41 -15.54 18.54
C ARG A 52 7.77 -16.06 19.01
N ASN A 53 8.36 -15.39 19.98
CA ASN A 53 9.59 -15.83 20.59
C ASN A 53 9.19 -17.04 21.45
N GLU A 54 9.36 -18.24 20.90
CA GLU A 54 9.07 -19.51 21.56
C GLU A 54 10.03 -19.70 22.74
N SER A 55 9.67 -19.10 23.88
CA SER A 55 10.13 -19.57 25.19
C SER A 55 9.49 -20.93 25.46
N GLY A 56 10.10 -21.97 24.90
CA GLY A 56 9.50 -23.30 24.87
C GLY A 56 10.46 -24.43 24.60
N LEU A 57 11.70 -24.40 25.09
CA LEU A 57 12.45 -25.62 25.41
C LEU A 57 13.72 -25.29 26.20
N LEU A 58 13.73 -25.62 27.49
CA LEU A 58 14.83 -26.27 28.23
C LEU A 58 14.29 -26.54 29.64
N GLY A 59 13.42 -27.55 29.68
CA GLY A 59 12.94 -28.19 30.89
C GLY A 59 12.97 -29.69 30.69
N LEU A 60 14.15 -30.22 30.36
CA LEU A 60 14.59 -31.61 30.52
C LEU A 60 16.11 -31.61 30.70
#